data_AF-A0A1F8BHY5-F1
#
_entry.id   AF-A0A1F8BHY5-F1
#
_cell.length_a   1.000
_cell.length_b   1.000
_cell.length_c   1.000
_cell.angle_alpha   90.00
_cell.angle_beta   90.00
_cell.angle_gamma   90.00
#
_symmetry.space_group_name_H-M   'P 1'
#
loop_
_entity.id
_entity.type
_entity.pdbx_description
1 polymer ?
#
loop_
_entity_poly.entity_id
_entity_poly.type
_entity_poly.pdbx_seq_one_letter_code
_entity_poly.pdbx_strand_id
1 'polypeptide(L)'
;MLLEMQKSPLLEKTIESWIVQSDLVKEITIEELQDFLKPSIRGNLWVRGSLVRGHFPCGDIDISDYSEGNRFDFHNFPREFKLDPDQEGLPIEYAHVPFEHLEEFLTTYLRYSASADEMIPLTPDNGEVGLIMGRASSRFYESMIADYALFRSFEEESFYKQTQTTYWNEYRQIKEISGGKRTADRIFWLSKSLYPEYRSITNQVSLYYQMMKDGRIPTDVGCALFDLDTVVKVDFDKYLALASIIQPWYQNIFLQIVKAELISKIPSKDLEIILLCRQDSVAPEVLGEAFDTINDLNLAHRQWLASWVLSQNPQCSQELLANMWSQYSGNFSYTNVQRNLVRHPNFPLGSVHQIEITNDDHLIRSFNEVCQKRQFIPNFSLSVK
;
A
#
# COMPACT_ATOMS: atom_id res chain seq x y z
N MET A 1 -18.32 -19.02 -22.74
CA MET A 1 -17.64 -20.13 -23.43
C MET A 1 -16.62 -20.68 -22.43
N LEU A 2 -16.95 -21.78 -21.76
CA LEU A 2 -16.09 -22.43 -20.76
C LEU A 2 -15.00 -23.18 -21.53
N LEU A 3 -13.76 -22.67 -21.50
CA LEU A 3 -12.60 -23.42 -21.97
C LEU A 3 -12.34 -24.53 -20.95
N GLU A 4 -12.56 -25.79 -21.36
CA GLU A 4 -12.18 -26.95 -20.58
C GLU A 4 -10.69 -26.91 -20.30
N MET A 5 -10.37 -26.86 -19.01
CA MET A 5 -9.01 -26.91 -18.50
C MET A 5 -8.35 -28.23 -18.91
N GLN A 6 -7.34 -28.18 -19.80
CA GLN A 6 -6.32 -29.24 -19.79
C GLN A 6 -5.37 -28.97 -18.60
N LYS A 7 -5.80 -29.38 -17.40
CA LYS A 7 -5.00 -29.34 -16.18
C LYS A 7 -3.78 -30.23 -16.38
N SER A 8 -2.58 -29.66 -16.43
CA SER A 8 -1.34 -30.44 -16.33
C SER A 8 -1.13 -30.82 -14.86
N PRO A 9 -1.16 -32.11 -14.49
CA PRO A 9 -0.94 -32.52 -13.10
C PRO A 9 0.44 -32.15 -12.55
N LEU A 10 1.40 -31.87 -13.44
CA LEU A 10 2.75 -31.42 -13.07
C LEU A 10 2.72 -29.95 -12.60
N LEU A 11 1.99 -29.09 -13.30
CA LEU A 11 1.85 -27.67 -12.95
C LEU A 11 1.18 -27.50 -11.58
N GLU A 12 0.10 -28.24 -11.33
CA GLU A 12 -0.61 -28.20 -10.04
C GLU A 12 0.31 -28.61 -8.88
N LYS A 13 1.07 -29.69 -9.04
CA LYS A 13 2.06 -30.12 -8.04
C LYS A 13 3.17 -29.09 -7.81
N THR A 14 3.63 -28.41 -8.86
CA THR A 14 4.64 -27.36 -8.74
C THR A 14 4.10 -26.18 -7.93
N ILE A 15 2.90 -25.70 -8.23
CA ILE A 15 2.27 -24.58 -7.50
C ILE A 15 2.02 -24.95 -6.04
N GLU A 16 1.50 -26.16 -5.78
CA GLU A 16 1.28 -26.65 -4.41
C GLU A 16 2.59 -26.73 -3.61
N SER A 17 3.68 -27.17 -4.24
CA SER A 17 5.01 -27.17 -3.61
C SER A 17 5.49 -25.75 -3.28
N TRP A 18 5.23 -24.77 -4.15
CA TRP A 18 5.61 -23.37 -3.91
C TRP A 18 4.83 -22.75 -2.76
N ILE A 19 3.52 -23.05 -2.65
CA ILE A 19 2.69 -22.61 -1.52
C ILE A 19 3.28 -23.12 -0.21
N VAL A 20 3.54 -24.43 -0.12
CA VAL A 20 4.11 -25.05 1.09
C VAL A 20 5.47 -24.43 1.44
N GLN A 21 6.33 -24.23 0.45
CA GLN A 21 7.64 -23.63 0.69
C GLN A 21 7.53 -22.16 1.13
N SER A 22 6.68 -21.37 0.48
CA SER A 22 6.43 -19.96 0.81
C SER A 22 5.92 -19.80 2.25
N ASP A 23 4.94 -20.61 2.66
CA ASP A 23 4.40 -20.56 4.01
C ASP A 23 5.44 -21.00 5.05
N LEU A 24 6.23 -22.03 4.77
CA LEU A 24 7.32 -22.47 5.65
C LEU A 24 8.39 -21.37 5.84
N VAL A 25 8.83 -20.74 4.74
CA VAL A 25 9.83 -19.65 4.82
C VAL A 25 9.27 -18.45 5.58
N LYS A 26 7.99 -18.11 5.39
CA LYS A 26 7.29 -17.08 6.16
C LYS A 26 7.31 -17.37 7.65
N GLU A 27 6.90 -18.57 8.05
CA GLU A 27 6.83 -18.98 9.46
C GLU A 27 8.21 -18.87 10.13
N ILE A 28 9.23 -19.50 9.55
CA ILE A 28 10.61 -19.44 10.05
C ILE A 28 11.10 -17.99 10.14
N THR A 29 10.88 -17.19 9.10
CA THR A 29 11.34 -15.79 9.08
C THR A 29 10.69 -14.96 10.18
N ILE A 30 9.39 -15.15 10.44
CA ILE A 30 8.67 -14.42 11.49
C ILE A 30 9.15 -14.87 12.88
N GLU A 31 9.37 -16.16 13.11
CA GLU A 31 9.88 -16.68 14.38
C GLU A 31 11.29 -16.14 14.69
N GLU A 32 12.19 -16.19 13.72
CA GLU A 32 13.55 -15.64 13.85
C GLU A 32 13.54 -14.12 14.03
N LEU A 33 12.63 -13.41 13.36
CA LEU A 33 12.45 -11.97 13.53
C LEU A 33 11.94 -11.62 14.94
N GLN A 34 11.01 -12.41 15.48
CA GLN A 34 10.56 -12.26 16.87
C GLN A 34 11.73 -12.44 17.84
N ASP A 35 12.55 -13.49 17.67
CA ASP A 35 13.72 -13.76 18.49
C ASP A 35 14.78 -12.65 18.40
N PHE A 36 15.02 -12.15 17.20
CA PHE A 36 15.94 -11.04 16.95
C PHE A 36 15.51 -9.74 17.67
N LEU A 37 14.21 -9.48 17.77
CA LEU A 37 13.66 -8.26 18.36
C LEU A 37 13.44 -8.37 19.88
N LYS A 38 13.38 -9.58 20.45
CA LYS A 38 13.21 -9.84 21.90
C LYS A 38 14.16 -9.03 22.80
N PRO A 39 15.46 -8.89 22.52
CA PRO A 39 16.40 -8.18 23.41
C PRO A 39 16.23 -6.66 23.41
N SER A 40 15.52 -6.11 22.43
CA SER A 40 15.63 -4.70 22.08
C SER A 40 14.42 -3.83 22.47
N ILE A 41 13.24 -4.38 22.80
CA ILE A 41 12.00 -3.59 22.65
C ILE A 41 11.02 -3.70 23.82
N ARG A 42 10.69 -2.53 24.40
CA ARG A 42 9.38 -2.23 25.01
C ARG A 42 8.50 -1.65 23.90
N GLY A 43 7.45 -2.36 23.47
CA GLY A 43 6.51 -1.83 22.48
C GLY A 43 5.57 -2.87 21.87
N ASN A 44 4.55 -2.38 21.14
CA ASN A 44 3.56 -3.19 20.41
C ASN A 44 3.91 -3.22 18.92
N LEU A 45 4.82 -4.13 18.53
CA LEU A 45 5.29 -4.23 17.15
C LEU A 45 4.49 -5.27 16.36
N TRP A 46 4.16 -4.91 15.13
CA TRP A 46 3.44 -5.76 14.21
C TRP A 46 4.08 -5.74 12.84
N VAL A 47 4.18 -6.92 12.22
CA VAL A 47 4.68 -7.07 10.85
C VAL A 47 3.52 -7.20 9.87
N ARG A 48 3.69 -6.65 8.68
CA ARG A 48 2.74 -6.75 7.56
C ARG A 48 3.48 -6.87 6.22
N GLY A 49 2.75 -6.76 5.12
CA GLY A 49 3.35 -6.57 3.81
C GLY A 49 3.79 -7.87 3.15
N SER A 50 4.81 -7.77 2.29
CA SER A 50 5.25 -8.86 1.42
C SER A 50 5.62 -10.12 2.20
N LEU A 51 6.29 -9.95 3.35
CA LEU A 51 6.67 -11.06 4.23
C LEU A 51 5.45 -11.87 4.68
N VAL A 52 4.43 -11.20 5.23
CA VAL A 52 3.22 -11.87 5.74
C VAL A 52 2.40 -12.52 4.62
N ARG A 53 2.38 -11.93 3.43
CA ARG A 53 1.72 -12.52 2.25
C ARG A 53 2.48 -13.69 1.62
N GLY A 54 3.64 -14.08 2.17
CA GLY A 54 4.46 -15.17 1.65
C GLY A 54 5.16 -14.81 0.33
N HIS A 55 5.38 -13.52 0.06
CA HIS A 55 5.96 -13.06 -1.19
C HIS A 55 7.49 -13.11 -1.15
N PHE A 56 8.05 -14.25 -1.52
CA PHE A 56 9.49 -14.50 -1.54
C PHE A 56 10.09 -14.49 -2.95
N PRO A 57 11.29 -13.91 -3.14
CA PRO A 57 12.09 -13.20 -2.12
C PRO A 57 11.47 -11.84 -1.75
N CYS A 58 11.32 -11.55 -0.45
CA CYS A 58 10.87 -10.26 0.03
C CYS A 58 11.98 -9.21 -0.16
N GLY A 59 11.60 -7.94 -0.35
CA GLY A 59 12.56 -6.84 -0.58
C GLY A 59 12.86 -6.01 0.67
N ASP A 60 12.01 -6.14 1.68
CA ASP A 60 11.92 -5.32 2.87
C ASP A 60 11.04 -6.03 3.92
N ILE A 61 11.17 -5.60 5.18
CA ILE A 61 10.29 -5.99 6.29
C ILE A 61 9.59 -4.71 6.77
N ASP A 62 8.27 -4.67 6.60
CA ASP A 62 7.41 -3.60 7.10
C ASP A 62 7.00 -3.88 8.55
N ILE A 63 7.52 -3.10 9.51
CA ILE A 63 7.13 -3.15 10.92
C ILE A 63 6.37 -1.89 11.31
N SER A 64 5.36 -2.02 12.15
CA SER A 64 4.63 -0.88 12.70
C SER A 64 4.54 -0.98 14.21
N ASP A 65 4.84 0.13 14.88
CA ASP A 65 4.72 0.28 16.32
C ASP A 65 3.39 0.95 16.68
N TYR A 66 2.74 0.38 17.69
CA TYR A 66 1.51 0.90 18.29
C TYR A 66 1.66 1.11 19.80
N SER A 67 2.84 1.54 20.22
CA SER A 67 3.08 1.89 21.62
C SER A 67 2.40 3.22 21.97
N GLU A 68 2.21 3.47 23.26
CA GLU A 68 1.65 4.74 23.75
C GLU A 68 2.58 5.92 23.45
N GLY A 69 1.98 7.07 23.11
CA GLY A 69 2.66 8.35 23.02
C GLY A 69 3.23 8.72 21.66
N ASN A 70 3.59 9.99 21.52
CA ASN A 70 3.83 10.64 20.23
C ASN A 70 5.28 10.57 19.71
N ARG A 71 6.19 9.88 20.38
CA ARG A 71 7.61 9.83 19.97
C ARG A 71 8.11 8.40 19.96
N PHE A 72 8.26 7.87 18.75
CA PHE A 72 8.99 6.64 18.49
C PHE A 72 10.32 6.99 17.84
N ASP A 73 11.42 6.63 18.49
CA ASP A 73 12.76 6.88 17.97
C ASP A 73 13.26 5.65 17.22
N PHE A 74 13.02 5.63 15.91
CA PHE A 74 13.45 4.55 15.01
C PHE A 74 14.97 4.35 14.99
N HIS A 75 15.78 5.32 15.44
CA HIS A 75 17.24 5.19 15.44
C HIS A 75 17.76 4.18 16.45
N ASN A 76 16.96 3.86 17.48
CA ASN A 76 17.33 2.86 18.49
C ASN A 76 16.93 1.42 18.09
N PHE A 77 16.35 1.24 16.90
CA PHE A 77 15.87 -0.05 16.42
C PHE A 77 16.78 -0.58 15.31
N PRO A 78 16.92 -1.92 15.20
CA PRO A 78 17.69 -2.52 14.11
C PRO A 78 17.14 -2.10 12.74
N ARG A 79 18.00 -1.77 11.78
CA ARG A 79 17.58 -1.34 10.43
C ARG A 79 17.68 -2.44 9.38
N GLU A 80 18.20 -3.60 9.75
CA GLU A 80 18.44 -4.74 8.87
C GLU A 80 18.22 -6.03 9.67
N PHE A 81 17.66 -7.05 9.02
CA PHE A 81 17.47 -8.39 9.57
C PHE A 81 18.14 -9.43 8.65
N LYS A 82 18.89 -10.36 9.24
CA LYS A 82 19.60 -11.42 8.52
C LYS A 82 19.15 -12.79 9.02
N LEU A 83 18.55 -13.58 8.13
CA LEU A 83 18.29 -15.01 8.39
C LEU A 83 19.58 -15.83 8.43
N ASP A 84 20.55 -15.45 7.60
CA ASP A 84 21.86 -16.09 7.51
C ASP A 84 22.94 -15.00 7.62
N PRO A 85 23.91 -15.12 8.55
CA PRO A 85 24.99 -14.15 8.70
C PRO A 85 25.79 -13.89 7.42
N ASP A 86 25.86 -14.87 6.52
CA ASP A 86 26.63 -14.80 5.27
C ASP A 86 25.82 -14.19 4.10
N GLN A 87 24.55 -13.82 4.33
CA GLN A 87 23.69 -13.22 3.33
C GLN A 87 23.50 -11.70 3.52
N GLU A 88 23.14 -11.02 2.44
CA GLU A 88 22.66 -9.64 2.50
C GLU A 88 21.35 -9.61 3.31
N GLY A 89 21.25 -8.71 4.28
CA GLY A 89 20.07 -8.63 5.12
C GLY A 89 18.92 -7.90 4.45
N LEU A 90 17.74 -8.16 4.98
CA LEU A 90 16.52 -7.49 4.58
C LEU A 90 16.43 -6.15 5.32
N PRO A 91 16.24 -5.02 4.61
CA PRO A 91 16.03 -3.74 5.27
C PRO A 91 14.71 -3.75 6.04
N ILE A 92 14.73 -3.16 7.24
CA ILE A 92 13.53 -2.99 8.07
C ILE A 92 13.03 -1.56 7.96
N GLU A 93 11.79 -1.40 7.53
CA GLU A 93 11.09 -0.12 7.46
C GLU A 93 10.07 -0.04 8.59
N TYR A 94 10.12 1.05 9.36
CA TYR A 94 9.25 1.25 10.50
C TYR A 94 8.24 2.38 10.25
N ALA A 95 7.06 2.22 10.83
CA ALA A 95 6.07 3.27 10.99
C ALA A 95 5.62 3.32 12.46
N HIS A 96 5.25 4.51 12.95
CA HIS A 96 4.69 4.68 14.29
C HIS A 96 3.30 5.27 14.19
N VAL A 97 2.35 4.61 14.85
CA VAL A 97 1.00 5.14 15.07
C VAL A 97 0.72 5.00 16.57
N PRO A 98 0.71 6.11 17.33
CA PRO A 98 0.42 6.05 18.75
C PRO A 98 -0.88 5.30 19.01
N PHE A 99 -0.91 4.46 20.04
CA PHE A 99 -2.05 3.61 20.38
C PHE A 99 -3.39 4.38 20.39
N GLU A 100 -3.39 5.60 20.94
CA GLU A 100 -4.55 6.48 21.02
C GLU A 100 -5.15 6.88 19.66
N HIS A 101 -4.36 6.83 18.59
CA HIS A 101 -4.77 7.17 17.23
C HIS A 101 -5.04 5.94 16.36
N LEU A 102 -4.76 4.73 16.84
CA LEU A 102 -4.78 3.51 16.04
C LEU A 102 -6.17 3.21 15.44
N GLU A 103 -7.25 3.37 16.22
CA GLU A 103 -8.60 3.09 15.73
C GLU A 103 -9.01 4.08 14.62
N GLU A 104 -8.73 5.37 14.79
CA GLU A 104 -8.97 6.38 13.76
C GLU A 104 -8.14 6.09 12.50
N PHE A 105 -6.85 5.80 12.69
CA PHE A 105 -5.92 5.49 11.61
C PHE A 105 -6.40 4.33 10.75
N LEU A 106 -6.77 3.20 11.38
CA LEU A 106 -7.24 2.01 10.69
C LEU A 106 -8.63 2.17 10.05
N THR A 107 -9.44 3.12 10.51
CA THR A 107 -10.80 3.36 9.96
C THR A 107 -10.87 4.53 8.97
N THR A 108 -9.78 5.28 8.83
CA THR A 108 -9.66 6.42 7.92
C THR A 108 -8.71 6.13 6.75
N TYR A 109 -7.53 5.58 7.04
CA TYR A 109 -6.48 5.41 6.03
C TYR A 109 -6.69 4.15 5.18
N LEU A 110 -7.47 4.26 4.10
CA LEU A 110 -7.86 3.11 3.24
C LEU A 110 -6.71 2.19 2.83
N ARG A 111 -5.53 2.74 2.50
CA ARG A 111 -4.37 1.92 2.11
C ARG A 111 -3.92 0.98 3.22
N TYR A 112 -4.03 1.41 4.47
CA TYR A 112 -3.58 0.68 5.64
C TYR A 112 -4.70 -0.16 6.27
N SER A 113 -5.96 0.29 6.18
CA SER A 113 -7.14 -0.43 6.69
C SER A 113 -7.20 -1.89 6.22
N ALA A 114 -6.93 -2.13 4.93
CA ALA A 114 -6.93 -3.49 4.37
C ALA A 114 -5.81 -4.37 4.94
N SER A 115 -4.72 -3.77 5.43
CA SER A 115 -3.60 -4.52 6.02
C SER A 115 -3.91 -5.04 7.42
N ALA A 116 -4.99 -4.60 8.09
CA ALA A 116 -5.38 -5.14 9.40
C ALA A 116 -5.56 -6.68 9.39
N ASP A 117 -5.94 -7.25 8.24
CA ASP A 117 -6.11 -8.69 8.02
C ASP A 117 -4.79 -9.48 7.98
N GLU A 118 -3.68 -8.82 7.74
CA GLU A 118 -2.35 -9.43 7.54
C GLU A 118 -1.33 -8.92 8.56
N MET A 119 -1.80 -8.35 9.67
CA MET A 119 -0.95 -7.92 10.78
C MET A 119 -0.63 -9.12 11.67
N ILE A 120 0.66 -9.40 11.87
CA ILE A 120 1.13 -10.43 12.80
C ILE A 120 1.94 -9.76 13.91
N PRO A 121 1.65 -10.04 15.20
CA PRO A 121 2.40 -9.44 16.29
C PRO A 121 3.83 -10.00 16.33
N LEU A 122 4.80 -9.12 16.48
CA LEU A 122 6.22 -9.46 16.69
C LEU A 122 6.64 -9.40 18.16
N THR A 123 5.92 -8.62 18.97
CA THR A 123 6.07 -8.59 20.43
C THR A 123 4.79 -9.07 21.10
N PRO A 124 4.83 -9.48 22.38
CA PRO A 124 3.62 -9.88 23.11
C PRO A 124 2.58 -8.75 23.08
N ASP A 125 1.42 -9.02 22.49
CA ASP A 125 0.27 -8.12 22.46
C ASP A 125 -0.46 -8.19 23.81
N ASN A 126 -0.76 -7.02 24.40
CA ASN A 126 -1.59 -6.93 25.61
C ASN A 126 -3.07 -7.27 25.35
N GLY A 127 -3.44 -7.46 24.08
CA GLY A 127 -4.75 -7.86 23.59
C GLY A 127 -5.59 -6.68 23.09
N GLU A 128 -5.26 -5.44 23.48
CA GLU A 128 -6.04 -4.26 23.07
C GLU A 128 -5.79 -3.91 21.60
N VAL A 129 -4.53 -3.98 21.15
CA VAL A 129 -4.18 -3.75 19.75
C VAL A 129 -4.81 -4.82 18.87
N GLY A 130 -4.72 -6.10 19.25
CA GLY A 130 -5.39 -7.20 18.54
C GLY A 130 -6.91 -7.01 18.44
N LEU A 131 -7.57 -6.51 19.49
CA LEU A 131 -9.00 -6.19 19.45
C LEU A 131 -9.33 -5.02 18.50
N ILE A 132 -8.48 -4.00 18.42
CA ILE A 132 -8.65 -2.91 17.47
C ILE A 132 -8.45 -3.42 16.03
N MET A 133 -7.43 -4.24 15.78
CA MET A 133 -7.16 -4.85 14.47
C MET A 133 -8.33 -5.71 13.99
N GLY A 134 -8.85 -6.59 14.86
CA GLY A 134 -10.01 -7.43 14.51
C GLY A 134 -11.27 -6.61 14.19
N ARG A 135 -11.54 -5.54 14.95
CA ARG A 135 -12.64 -4.63 14.66
C ARG A 135 -12.44 -3.88 13.34
N ALA A 136 -11.24 -3.37 13.09
CA ALA A 136 -10.90 -2.66 11.87
C ALA A 136 -11.04 -3.55 10.63
N SER A 137 -10.56 -4.80 10.70
CA SER A 137 -10.73 -5.84 9.68
C SER A 137 -12.20 -6.05 9.31
N SER A 138 -13.08 -6.27 10.29
CA SER A 138 -14.52 -6.43 10.04
C SER A 138 -15.12 -5.20 9.37
N ARG A 139 -14.81 -4.02 9.92
CA ARG A 139 -15.35 -2.73 9.47
C ARG A 139 -14.93 -2.38 8.04
N PHE A 140 -13.71 -2.77 7.67
CA PHE A 140 -13.18 -2.62 6.32
C PHE A 140 -14.08 -3.32 5.29
N TYR A 141 -14.42 -4.58 5.52
CA TYR A 141 -15.28 -5.36 4.61
C TYR A 141 -16.74 -4.94 4.62
N GLU A 142 -17.23 -4.39 5.73
CA GLU A 142 -18.62 -3.93 5.86
C GLU A 142 -18.89 -2.61 5.17
N SER A 143 -17.96 -1.65 5.28
CA SER A 143 -18.25 -0.25 4.96
C SER A 143 -17.24 0.45 4.06
N MET A 144 -15.99 -0.02 4.01
CA MET A 144 -14.89 0.69 3.34
C MET A 144 -14.50 0.05 2.00
N ILE A 145 -14.99 -1.16 1.74
CA ILE A 145 -14.58 -2.02 0.63
C ILE A 145 -14.75 -1.38 -0.76
N ALA A 146 -15.82 -0.58 -0.95
CA ALA A 146 -16.10 0.10 -2.20
C ALA A 146 -15.12 1.26 -2.43
N ASP A 147 -14.91 2.09 -1.42
CA ASP A 147 -13.95 3.21 -1.46
C ASP A 147 -12.50 2.68 -1.61
N TYR A 148 -12.17 1.58 -0.96
CA TYR A 148 -10.88 0.90 -1.14
C TYR A 148 -10.70 0.35 -2.56
N ALA A 149 -11.73 -0.24 -3.15
CA ALA A 149 -11.68 -0.71 -4.53
C ALA A 149 -11.45 0.45 -5.52
N LEU A 150 -12.12 1.60 -5.28
CA LEU A 150 -11.89 2.82 -6.06
C LEU A 150 -10.45 3.32 -5.89
N PHE A 151 -9.95 3.40 -4.65
CA PHE A 151 -8.55 3.74 -4.36
C PHE A 151 -7.57 2.86 -5.16
N ARG A 152 -7.74 1.53 -5.12
CA ARG A 152 -6.85 0.60 -5.84
C ARG A 152 -6.92 0.75 -7.36
N SER A 153 -8.08 1.10 -7.91
CA SER A 153 -8.21 1.40 -9.34
C SER A 153 -7.45 2.67 -9.73
N PHE A 154 -7.36 3.65 -8.82
CA PHE A 154 -6.70 4.91 -9.08
C PHE A 154 -5.18 4.88 -8.89
N GLU A 155 -4.69 4.06 -7.96
CA GLU A 155 -3.27 3.96 -7.59
C GLU A 155 -2.34 3.65 -8.77
N GLU A 156 -2.77 2.86 -9.75
CA GLU A 156 -1.97 2.53 -10.93
C GLU A 156 -1.74 3.74 -11.84
N GLU A 157 -2.79 4.46 -12.22
CA GLU A 157 -2.70 5.63 -13.09
C GLU A 157 -1.94 6.79 -12.43
N SER A 158 -2.09 6.94 -11.11
CA SER A 158 -1.35 7.90 -10.29
C SER A 158 0.16 7.72 -10.40
N PHE A 159 0.65 6.47 -10.40
CA PHE A 159 2.07 6.19 -10.58
C PHE A 159 2.57 6.64 -11.96
N TYR A 160 1.81 6.39 -13.03
CA TYR A 160 2.18 6.82 -14.38
C TYR A 160 2.34 8.33 -14.52
N LYS A 161 1.47 9.11 -13.87
CA LYS A 161 1.59 10.57 -13.83
C LYS A 161 2.83 11.04 -13.07
N GLN A 162 3.19 10.36 -11.98
CA GLN A 162 4.36 10.71 -11.15
C GLN A 162 5.71 10.21 -11.72
N THR A 163 5.75 9.18 -12.56
CA THR A 163 7.01 8.71 -13.14
C THR A 163 7.54 9.60 -14.26
N GLN A 164 6.67 10.34 -14.94
CA GLN A 164 7.07 11.38 -15.87
C GLN A 164 7.91 12.49 -15.20
N THR A 165 7.92 12.56 -13.87
CA THR A 165 8.67 13.55 -13.08
C THR A 165 9.93 12.99 -12.37
N THR A 166 10.37 11.76 -12.70
CA THR A 166 11.67 11.17 -12.30
C THR A 166 11.99 11.18 -10.80
N TYR A 167 11.21 10.45 -9.99
CA TYR A 167 11.43 10.34 -8.53
C TYR A 167 12.04 9.03 -8.01
N TRP A 168 12.33 8.02 -8.84
CA TRP A 168 12.54 6.65 -8.35
C TRP A 168 13.77 5.93 -8.91
N ASN A 169 14.39 5.05 -8.11
CA ASN A 169 15.48 4.14 -8.53
C ASN A 169 14.96 2.99 -9.42
N GLU A 170 15.84 2.36 -10.20
CA GLU A 170 15.53 1.34 -11.23
C GLU A 170 14.61 0.21 -10.71
N TYR A 171 14.96 -0.46 -9.60
CA TYR A 171 14.13 -1.55 -9.06
C TYR A 171 12.71 -1.09 -8.66
N ARG A 172 12.58 0.14 -8.14
CA ARG A 172 11.27 0.68 -7.76
C ARG A 172 10.42 1.00 -8.99
N GLN A 173 11.05 1.40 -10.09
CA GLN A 173 10.37 1.59 -11.37
C GLN A 173 9.89 0.26 -11.96
N ILE A 174 10.71 -0.80 -11.87
CA ILE A 174 10.37 -2.14 -12.39
C ILE A 174 9.09 -2.68 -11.76
N LYS A 175 8.95 -2.59 -10.42
CA LYS A 175 7.77 -3.11 -9.70
C LYS A 175 6.44 -2.50 -10.17
N GLU A 176 6.49 -1.32 -10.75
CA GLU A 176 5.35 -0.48 -11.08
C GLU A 176 5.05 -0.48 -12.59
N ILE A 177 5.76 -1.31 -13.37
CA ILE A 177 5.41 -1.61 -14.76
C ILE A 177 3.97 -2.17 -14.82
N SER A 178 3.24 -1.83 -15.87
CA SER A 178 1.86 -2.28 -16.12
C SER A 178 1.82 -3.79 -16.19
N GLY A 179 0.94 -4.43 -15.44
CA GLY A 179 0.89 -5.89 -15.33
C GLY A 179 1.98 -6.47 -14.41
N GLY A 180 2.80 -5.60 -13.80
CA GLY A 180 3.90 -5.96 -12.92
C GLY A 180 3.47 -6.33 -11.50
N LYS A 181 4.44 -6.30 -10.58
CA LYS A 181 4.29 -6.72 -9.17
C LYS A 181 3.18 -5.93 -8.47
N ARG A 182 3.07 -4.63 -8.76
CA ARG A 182 2.03 -3.78 -8.18
C ARG A 182 0.65 -4.04 -8.75
N THR A 183 0.54 -4.44 -10.02
CA THR A 183 -0.74 -4.88 -10.59
C THR A 183 -1.15 -6.22 -9.97
N ALA A 184 -0.20 -7.14 -9.73
CA ALA A 184 -0.47 -8.37 -8.97
C ALA A 184 -0.99 -8.05 -7.55
N ASP A 185 -0.32 -7.19 -6.79
CA ASP A 185 -0.78 -6.74 -5.46
C ASP A 185 -2.22 -6.20 -5.52
N ARG A 186 -2.55 -5.38 -6.53
CA ARG A 186 -3.91 -4.85 -6.74
C ARG A 186 -4.91 -5.97 -7.01
N ILE A 187 -4.58 -6.96 -7.84
CA ILE A 187 -5.42 -8.13 -8.11
C ILE A 187 -5.69 -8.88 -6.80
N PHE A 188 -4.67 -9.13 -5.99
CA PHE A 188 -4.82 -9.81 -4.70
C PHE A 188 -5.84 -9.10 -3.80
N TRP A 189 -5.62 -7.81 -3.56
CA TRP A 189 -6.48 -7.02 -2.67
C TRP A 189 -7.91 -6.82 -3.20
N LEU A 190 -8.06 -6.55 -4.49
CA LEU A 190 -9.36 -6.41 -5.12
C LEU A 190 -10.13 -7.74 -5.16
N SER A 191 -9.42 -8.87 -5.26
CA SER A 191 -10.07 -10.19 -5.22
C SER A 191 -10.63 -10.50 -3.85
N LYS A 192 -9.91 -10.21 -2.77
CA LYS A 192 -10.42 -10.31 -1.39
C LYS A 192 -11.61 -9.36 -1.14
N SER A 193 -11.61 -8.21 -1.83
CA SER A 193 -12.70 -7.25 -1.77
C SER A 193 -13.96 -7.76 -2.51
N LEU A 194 -13.75 -8.38 -3.68
CA LEU A 194 -14.83 -8.83 -4.55
C LEU A 194 -15.45 -10.15 -4.10
N TYR A 195 -14.64 -11.05 -3.54
CA TYR A 195 -15.02 -12.43 -3.24
C TYR A 195 -14.82 -12.73 -1.74
N PRO A 196 -15.90 -12.72 -0.94
CA PRO A 196 -15.83 -12.96 0.49
C PRO A 196 -15.15 -14.28 0.89
N GLU A 197 -15.26 -15.31 0.07
CA GLU A 197 -14.67 -16.63 0.27
C GLU A 197 -13.12 -16.61 0.30
N TYR A 198 -12.47 -15.57 -0.25
CA TYR A 198 -11.01 -15.47 -0.29
C TYR A 198 -10.42 -14.59 0.83
N ARG A 199 -11.25 -14.00 1.71
CA ARG A 199 -10.79 -13.05 2.73
C ARG A 199 -9.81 -13.64 3.74
N SER A 200 -9.96 -14.92 4.06
CA SER A 200 -9.04 -15.64 4.97
C SER A 200 -7.73 -16.07 4.31
N ILE A 201 -7.60 -15.96 3.00
CA ILE A 201 -6.38 -16.36 2.29
C ILE A 201 -5.38 -15.19 2.35
N THR A 202 -4.33 -15.33 3.16
CA THR A 202 -3.26 -14.32 3.29
C THR A 202 -2.13 -14.56 2.31
N ASN A 203 -1.82 -15.81 2.00
CA ASN A 203 -0.80 -16.16 1.01
C ASN A 203 -1.28 -15.80 -0.41
N GLN A 204 -0.52 -14.96 -1.10
CA GLN A 204 -0.88 -14.43 -2.42
C GLN A 204 -0.92 -15.51 -3.51
N VAL A 205 0.02 -16.45 -3.48
CA VAL A 205 0.08 -17.60 -4.41
C VAL A 205 -1.12 -18.52 -4.18
N SER A 206 -1.45 -18.80 -2.92
CA SER A 206 -2.62 -19.61 -2.58
C SER A 206 -3.92 -19.00 -3.09
N LEU A 207 -4.06 -17.67 -3.00
CA LEU A 207 -5.24 -16.96 -3.49
C LEU A 207 -5.37 -17.08 -5.00
N TYR A 208 -4.30 -16.82 -5.76
CA TYR A 208 -4.34 -16.96 -7.22
C TYR A 208 -4.62 -18.38 -7.66
N TYR A 209 -4.05 -19.38 -6.99
CA TYR A 209 -4.31 -20.78 -7.29
C TYR A 209 -5.77 -21.16 -7.06
N GLN A 210 -6.36 -20.71 -5.95
CA GLN A 210 -7.77 -20.95 -5.67
C GLN A 210 -8.67 -20.25 -6.71
N MET A 211 -8.38 -18.99 -7.05
CA MET A 211 -9.10 -18.27 -8.09
C MET A 211 -9.01 -18.92 -9.47
N MET A 212 -7.87 -19.53 -9.82
CA MET A 212 -7.72 -20.32 -11.04
C MET A 212 -8.58 -21.59 -11.00
N LYS A 213 -8.58 -22.31 -9.88
CA LYS A 213 -9.42 -23.51 -9.69
C LYS A 213 -10.90 -23.18 -9.82
N ASP A 214 -11.31 -22.01 -9.34
CA ASP A 214 -12.69 -21.53 -9.40
C ASP A 214 -13.02 -20.83 -10.73
N GLY A 215 -12.10 -20.80 -11.69
CA GLY A 215 -12.30 -20.21 -13.02
C GLY A 215 -12.45 -18.69 -13.04
N ARG A 216 -12.03 -18.00 -11.96
CA ARG A 216 -12.07 -16.53 -11.83
C ARG A 216 -10.89 -15.85 -12.52
N ILE A 217 -9.76 -16.54 -12.63
CA ILE A 217 -8.55 -16.10 -13.36
C ILE A 217 -8.26 -17.11 -14.49
N PRO A 218 -8.05 -16.65 -15.73
CA PRO A 218 -7.57 -17.50 -16.82
C PRO A 218 -6.22 -18.16 -16.51
N THR A 219 -6.01 -19.38 -17.02
CA THR A 219 -4.82 -20.16 -16.65
C THR A 219 -3.50 -19.49 -17.03
N ASP A 220 -3.43 -18.88 -18.21
CA ASP A 220 -2.27 -18.13 -18.69
C ASP A 220 -1.93 -16.93 -17.78
N VAL A 221 -2.95 -16.17 -17.37
CA VAL A 221 -2.78 -15.05 -16.42
C VAL A 221 -2.32 -15.56 -15.06
N GLY A 222 -2.91 -16.64 -14.57
CA GLY A 222 -2.53 -17.24 -13.29
C GLY A 222 -1.10 -17.75 -13.28
N CYS A 223 -0.69 -18.47 -14.34
CA CYS A 223 0.70 -18.86 -14.55
C CYS A 223 1.63 -17.65 -14.61
N ALA A 224 1.23 -16.58 -15.31
CA ALA A 224 2.03 -15.37 -15.39
C ALA A 224 2.21 -14.70 -14.03
N LEU A 225 1.15 -14.65 -13.20
CA LEU A 225 1.21 -14.12 -11.84
C LEU A 225 2.17 -14.92 -10.94
N PHE A 226 2.14 -16.25 -11.04
CA PHE A 226 3.06 -17.11 -10.28
C PHE A 226 4.52 -16.91 -10.70
N ASP A 227 4.77 -16.89 -12.01
CA ASP A 227 6.12 -16.75 -12.53
C ASP A 227 6.68 -15.36 -12.22
N LEU A 228 5.85 -14.30 -12.29
CA LEU A 228 6.28 -12.91 -12.12
C LEU A 228 7.07 -12.71 -10.83
N ASP A 229 6.63 -13.36 -9.76
CA ASP A 229 7.23 -13.27 -8.43
C ASP A 229 8.63 -13.90 -8.35
N THR A 230 8.93 -14.86 -9.22
CA THR A 230 10.22 -15.54 -9.29
C THR A 230 11.25 -14.82 -10.17
N VAL A 231 10.83 -13.89 -11.03
CA VAL A 231 11.72 -13.30 -12.06
C VAL A 231 12.14 -11.84 -11.84
N VAL A 232 11.51 -11.10 -10.92
CA VAL A 232 11.65 -9.63 -10.76
C VAL A 232 13.10 -9.13 -10.61
N LYS A 233 14.06 -10.00 -10.28
CA LYS A 233 15.46 -9.66 -10.05
C LYS A 233 16.45 -10.36 -10.99
N VAL A 234 16.00 -11.27 -11.85
CA VAL A 234 16.88 -12.21 -12.57
C VAL A 234 16.78 -12.07 -14.09
N ASP A 235 15.58 -11.81 -14.62
CA ASP A 235 15.35 -11.72 -16.07
C ASP A 235 14.25 -10.68 -16.37
N PHE A 236 14.69 -9.50 -16.80
CA PHE A 236 13.82 -8.36 -17.07
C PHE A 236 12.96 -8.56 -18.33
N ASP A 237 13.48 -9.20 -19.37
CA ASP A 237 12.73 -9.44 -20.61
C ASP A 237 11.61 -10.44 -20.36
N LYS A 238 11.88 -11.51 -19.59
CA LYS A 238 10.84 -12.44 -19.12
C LYS A 238 9.82 -11.70 -18.25
N TYR A 239 10.24 -10.81 -17.35
CA TYR A 239 9.34 -10.00 -16.54
C TYR A 239 8.36 -9.17 -17.39
N LEU A 240 8.86 -8.47 -18.41
CA LEU A 240 8.04 -7.70 -19.34
C LEU A 240 7.04 -8.58 -20.10
N ALA A 241 7.47 -9.77 -20.54
CA ALA A 241 6.61 -10.71 -21.23
C ALA A 241 5.45 -11.17 -20.34
N LEU A 242 5.71 -11.52 -19.07
CA LEU A 242 4.69 -11.91 -18.10
C LEU A 242 3.71 -10.76 -17.81
N ALA A 243 4.25 -9.56 -17.59
CA ALA A 243 3.46 -8.36 -17.34
C ALA A 243 2.50 -8.04 -18.52
N SER A 244 2.94 -8.29 -19.76
CA SER A 244 2.11 -8.12 -20.96
C SER A 244 0.93 -9.09 -21.06
N ILE A 245 0.97 -10.23 -20.37
CA ILE A 245 -0.15 -11.18 -20.26
C ILE A 245 -1.15 -10.70 -19.20
N ILE A 246 -0.64 -10.22 -18.07
CA ILE A 246 -1.45 -9.81 -16.91
C ILE A 246 -2.22 -8.52 -17.20
N GLN A 247 -1.57 -7.50 -17.79
CA GLN A 247 -2.18 -6.17 -17.91
C GLN A 247 -3.48 -6.14 -18.71
N PRO A 248 -3.57 -6.76 -19.91
CA PRO A 248 -4.79 -6.71 -20.71
C PRO A 248 -5.97 -7.36 -19.99
N TRP A 249 -5.75 -8.47 -19.30
CA TRP A 249 -6.80 -9.12 -18.50
C TRP A 249 -7.23 -8.25 -17.32
N TYR A 250 -6.26 -7.69 -16.59
CA TYR A 250 -6.54 -6.81 -15.44
C TYR A 250 -7.41 -5.62 -15.85
N GLN A 251 -7.01 -4.88 -16.89
CA GLN A 251 -7.69 -3.65 -17.31
C GLN A 251 -9.05 -3.89 -17.97
N ASN A 252 -9.11 -4.84 -18.90
CA ASN A 252 -10.28 -5.01 -19.76
C ASN A 252 -11.34 -5.93 -19.17
N ILE A 253 -10.97 -6.79 -18.21
CA ILE A 253 -11.88 -7.80 -17.66
C ILE A 253 -12.03 -7.58 -16.15
N PHE A 254 -10.96 -7.82 -15.39
CA PHE A 254 -11.06 -7.86 -13.93
C PHE A 254 -11.49 -6.52 -13.33
N LEU A 255 -10.88 -5.41 -13.76
CA LEU A 255 -11.21 -4.08 -13.26
C LEU A 255 -12.63 -3.64 -13.64
N GLN A 256 -13.16 -4.10 -14.79
CA GLN A 256 -14.54 -3.80 -15.18
C GLN A 256 -15.54 -4.49 -14.24
N ILE A 257 -15.25 -5.72 -13.82
CA ILE A 257 -16.05 -6.43 -12.81
C ILE A 257 -16.00 -5.69 -11.47
N VAL A 258 -14.80 -5.31 -11.01
CA VAL A 258 -14.62 -4.53 -9.77
C VAL A 258 -15.40 -3.22 -9.80
N LYS A 259 -15.37 -2.51 -10.93
CA LYS A 259 -16.13 -1.26 -11.12
C LYS A 259 -17.63 -1.49 -11.01
N ALA A 260 -18.15 -2.53 -11.67
CA ALA A 260 -19.56 -2.86 -11.67
C ALA A 260 -20.07 -3.35 -10.30
N GLU A 261 -19.29 -4.15 -9.59
CA GLU A 261 -19.73 -4.85 -8.37
C GLU A 261 -19.43 -4.09 -7.07
N LEU A 262 -18.39 -3.26 -7.05
CA LEU A 262 -17.95 -2.54 -5.85
C LEU A 262 -18.07 -1.03 -5.99
N ILE A 263 -17.45 -0.45 -7.01
CA ILE A 263 -17.37 1.01 -7.15
C ILE A 263 -18.76 1.63 -7.40
N SER A 264 -19.65 0.91 -8.09
CA SER A 264 -21.05 1.31 -8.30
C SER A 264 -21.86 1.52 -7.00
N LYS A 265 -21.37 1.00 -5.86
CA LYS A 265 -22.00 1.14 -4.54
C LYS A 265 -21.65 2.46 -3.85
N ILE A 266 -20.68 3.21 -4.36
CA ILE A 266 -20.35 4.54 -3.85
C ILE A 266 -21.49 5.50 -4.25
N PRO A 267 -22.04 6.30 -3.32
CA PRO A 267 -23.07 7.28 -3.65
C PRO A 267 -22.63 8.19 -4.80
N SER A 268 -23.51 8.40 -5.80
CA SER A 268 -23.15 9.11 -7.03
C SER A 268 -22.59 10.51 -6.78
N LYS A 269 -23.15 11.25 -5.82
CA LYS A 269 -22.65 12.59 -5.43
C LYS A 269 -21.20 12.54 -4.92
N ASP A 270 -20.90 11.55 -4.09
CA ASP A 270 -19.55 11.40 -3.54
C ASP A 270 -18.56 10.92 -4.61
N LEU A 271 -19.02 10.06 -5.54
CA LEU A 271 -18.21 9.61 -6.66
C LEU A 271 -17.92 10.77 -7.63
N GLU A 272 -18.89 11.65 -7.89
CA GLU A 272 -18.73 12.83 -8.74
C GLU A 272 -17.63 13.76 -8.21
N ILE A 273 -17.61 14.06 -6.90
CA ILE A 273 -16.56 14.91 -6.30
C ILE A 273 -15.18 14.25 -6.37
N ILE A 274 -15.10 12.94 -6.11
CA ILE A 274 -13.84 12.19 -6.20
C ILE A 274 -13.31 12.18 -7.65
N LEU A 275 -14.19 11.97 -8.64
CA LEU A 275 -13.82 11.97 -10.06
C LEU A 275 -13.46 13.37 -10.55
N LEU A 276 -14.12 14.42 -10.07
CA LEU A 276 -13.75 15.82 -10.34
C LEU A 276 -12.30 16.09 -9.91
N CYS A 277 -11.92 15.68 -8.69
CA CYS A 277 -10.57 15.85 -8.16
C CYS A 277 -9.49 15.15 -9.01
N ARG A 278 -9.86 14.18 -9.84
CA ARG A 278 -8.93 13.41 -10.69
C ARG A 278 -8.64 14.07 -12.04
N GLN A 279 -9.51 14.96 -12.50
CA GLN A 279 -9.47 15.49 -13.87
C GLN A 279 -8.38 16.56 -14.02
N ASP A 280 -7.47 16.35 -14.97
CA ASP A 280 -6.33 17.26 -15.21
C ASP A 280 -6.72 18.60 -15.85
N SER A 281 -7.98 18.74 -16.27
CA SER A 281 -8.54 19.93 -16.94
C SER A 281 -9.34 20.85 -16.01
N VAL A 282 -9.48 20.50 -14.73
CA VAL A 282 -10.30 21.28 -13.78
C VAL A 282 -9.53 22.51 -13.32
N ALA A 283 -10.20 23.66 -13.31
CA ALA A 283 -9.62 24.92 -12.90
C ALA A 283 -9.29 24.92 -11.39
N PRO A 284 -8.21 25.62 -10.94
CA PRO A 284 -7.80 25.63 -9.55
C PRO A 284 -8.88 26.09 -8.57
N GLU A 285 -9.73 27.04 -8.96
CA GLU A 285 -10.82 27.56 -8.12
C GLU A 285 -11.87 26.48 -7.84
N VAL A 286 -12.19 25.67 -8.85
CA VAL A 286 -13.12 24.54 -8.73
C VAL A 286 -12.53 23.44 -7.85
N LEU A 287 -11.20 23.24 -7.89
CA LEU A 287 -10.51 22.33 -6.97
C LEU A 287 -10.53 22.85 -5.52
N GLY A 288 -10.55 24.18 -5.33
CA GLY A 288 -10.76 24.81 -4.02
C GLY A 288 -12.16 24.52 -3.47
N GLU A 289 -13.21 24.76 -4.26
CA GLU A 289 -14.60 24.41 -3.89
C GLU A 289 -14.77 22.89 -3.64
N ALA A 290 -14.05 22.08 -4.42
CA ALA A 290 -14.04 20.64 -4.23
C ALA A 290 -13.43 20.24 -2.88
N PHE A 291 -12.36 20.91 -2.45
CA PHE A 291 -11.74 20.67 -1.15
C PHE A 291 -12.67 21.02 0.02
N ASP A 292 -13.41 22.12 -0.07
CA ASP A 292 -14.44 22.46 0.91
C ASP A 292 -15.53 21.37 0.97
N THR A 293 -15.99 20.90 -0.19
CA THR A 293 -16.97 19.80 -0.28
C THR A 293 -16.45 18.49 0.29
N ILE A 294 -15.15 18.19 0.10
CA ILE A 294 -14.52 17.00 0.67
C ILE A 294 -14.60 17.04 2.19
N ASN A 295 -14.35 18.19 2.80
CA ASN A 295 -14.38 18.35 4.25
C ASN A 295 -15.76 18.14 4.87
N ASP A 296 -16.82 18.25 4.06
CA ASP A 296 -18.21 18.00 4.47
C ASP A 296 -18.66 16.53 4.25
N LEU A 297 -17.82 15.66 3.69
CA LEU A 297 -18.19 14.24 3.48
C LEU A 297 -18.37 13.51 4.81
N ASN A 298 -19.41 12.68 4.92
CA ASN A 298 -19.79 12.04 6.18
C ASN A 298 -18.85 10.92 6.66
N LEU A 299 -17.99 10.39 5.79
CA LEU A 299 -17.15 9.23 6.09
C LEU A 299 -15.67 9.61 5.98
N ALA A 300 -14.93 9.45 7.08
CA ALA A 300 -13.51 9.81 7.16
C ALA A 300 -12.65 9.13 6.09
N HIS A 301 -12.89 7.85 5.78
CA HIS A 301 -12.16 7.15 4.71
C HIS A 301 -12.51 7.65 3.30
N ARG A 302 -13.70 8.22 3.12
CA ARG A 302 -14.10 8.83 1.84
C ARG A 302 -13.51 10.24 1.70
N GLN A 303 -13.47 11.00 2.79
CA GLN A 303 -12.68 12.24 2.87
C GLN A 303 -11.23 11.94 2.48
N TRP A 304 -10.62 10.95 3.14
CA TRP A 304 -9.26 10.52 2.86
C TRP A 304 -9.05 10.15 1.39
N LEU A 305 -9.95 9.40 0.77
CA LEU A 305 -9.86 9.03 -0.64
C LEU A 305 -9.87 10.26 -1.55
N ALA A 306 -10.84 11.15 -1.34
CA ALA A 306 -10.98 12.35 -2.16
C ALA A 306 -9.76 13.28 -1.99
N SER A 307 -9.28 13.48 -0.75
CA SER A 307 -8.05 14.24 -0.47
C SER A 307 -6.80 13.59 -1.06
N TRP A 308 -6.71 12.26 -1.03
CA TRP A 308 -5.63 11.52 -1.67
C TRP A 308 -5.65 11.72 -3.18
N VAL A 309 -6.81 11.67 -3.84
CA VAL A 309 -6.93 11.95 -5.28
C VAL A 309 -6.57 13.42 -5.57
N LEU A 310 -7.14 14.36 -4.84
CA LEU A 310 -6.93 15.80 -5.02
C LEU A 310 -5.46 16.20 -4.86
N SER A 311 -4.76 15.63 -3.87
CA SER A 311 -3.34 15.92 -3.62
C SER A 311 -2.39 15.57 -4.78
N GLN A 312 -2.89 14.83 -5.77
CA GLN A 312 -2.15 14.40 -6.94
C GLN A 312 -2.53 15.20 -8.20
N ASN A 313 -3.55 16.05 -8.12
CA ASN A 313 -4.03 16.80 -9.28
C ASN A 313 -3.04 17.93 -9.64
N PRO A 314 -2.46 17.93 -10.86
CA PRO A 314 -1.43 18.90 -11.23
C PRO A 314 -1.91 20.36 -11.27
N GLN A 315 -3.23 20.59 -11.32
CA GLN A 315 -3.83 21.93 -11.35
C GLN A 315 -4.00 22.53 -9.95
N CYS A 316 -3.68 21.79 -8.87
CA CYS A 316 -3.74 22.34 -7.52
C CYS A 316 -2.82 23.56 -7.37
N SER A 317 -3.41 24.68 -6.92
CA SER A 317 -2.69 25.92 -6.62
C SER A 317 -1.80 25.75 -5.38
N GLN A 318 -0.78 26.62 -5.23
CA GLN A 318 0.07 26.59 -4.03
C GLN A 318 -0.73 26.84 -2.75
N GLU A 319 -1.72 27.73 -2.81
CA GLU A 319 -2.62 28.05 -1.70
C GLU A 319 -3.46 26.84 -1.29
N LEU A 320 -4.08 26.15 -2.26
CA LEU A 320 -4.85 24.94 -1.98
C LEU A 320 -3.98 23.85 -1.34
N LEU A 321 -2.77 23.63 -1.89
CA LEU A 321 -1.83 22.65 -1.35
C LEU A 321 -1.36 22.99 0.08
N ALA A 322 -1.17 24.28 0.38
CA ALA A 322 -0.86 24.75 1.72
C ALA A 322 -2.03 24.53 2.70
N ASN A 323 -3.26 24.79 2.25
CA ASN A 323 -4.47 24.55 3.04
C ASN A 323 -4.64 23.06 3.35
N MET A 324 -4.45 22.19 2.34
CA MET A 324 -4.43 20.73 2.54
C MET A 324 -3.35 20.31 3.54
N TRP A 325 -2.13 20.85 3.44
CA TRP A 325 -1.06 20.57 4.40
C TRP A 325 -1.46 20.98 5.83
N SER A 326 -1.95 22.20 6.00
CA SER A 326 -2.35 22.72 7.31
C SER A 326 -3.45 21.88 7.97
N GLN A 327 -4.34 21.28 7.19
CA GLN A 327 -5.40 20.42 7.70
C GLN A 327 -4.88 19.03 8.11
N TYR A 328 -3.95 18.48 7.33
CA TYR A 328 -3.54 17.08 7.48
C TYR A 328 -2.24 16.88 8.23
N SER A 329 -1.42 17.91 8.37
CA SER A 329 -0.12 17.86 9.04
C SER A 329 -0.23 17.27 10.46
N GLY A 330 0.69 16.35 10.78
CA GLY A 330 0.69 15.64 12.06
C GLY A 330 -0.40 14.58 12.24
N ASN A 331 -1.38 14.47 11.33
CA ASN A 331 -2.38 13.41 11.36
C ASN A 331 -1.88 12.16 10.64
N PHE A 332 -1.66 11.08 11.41
CA PHE A 332 -1.18 9.78 10.93
C PHE A 332 -2.07 9.18 9.83
N SER A 333 -3.38 9.40 9.90
CA SER A 333 -4.34 8.87 8.92
C SER A 333 -4.10 9.44 7.52
N TYR A 334 -3.51 10.63 7.42
CA TYR A 334 -3.31 11.37 6.17
C TYR A 334 -1.86 11.36 5.68
N THR A 335 -0.98 10.53 6.24
CA THR A 335 0.43 10.51 5.85
C THR A 335 0.67 10.25 4.36
N ASN A 336 -0.18 9.43 3.70
CA ASN A 336 -0.06 9.24 2.25
C ASN A 336 -0.45 10.49 1.44
N VAL A 337 -1.43 11.27 1.93
CA VAL A 337 -1.81 12.56 1.35
C VAL A 337 -0.65 13.54 1.51
N GLN A 338 -0.05 13.62 2.71
CA GLN A 338 1.14 14.42 2.98
C GLN A 338 2.31 14.06 2.05
N ARG A 339 2.56 12.76 1.82
CA ARG A 339 3.61 12.30 0.88
C ARG A 339 3.33 12.76 -0.56
N ASN A 340 2.06 12.73 -1.00
CA ASN A 340 1.67 13.26 -2.32
C ASN A 340 1.87 14.78 -2.39
N LEU A 341 1.43 15.51 -1.37
CA LEU A 341 1.59 16.96 -1.28
C LEU A 341 3.05 17.36 -1.41
N VAL A 342 3.94 16.77 -0.59
CA VAL A 342 5.38 17.06 -0.65
C VAL A 342 5.98 16.80 -2.03
N ARG A 343 5.52 15.75 -2.74
CA ARG A 343 5.97 15.45 -4.11
C ARG A 343 5.36 16.34 -5.17
N HIS A 344 4.24 17.00 -4.88
CA HIS A 344 3.51 17.81 -5.84
C HIS A 344 4.37 19.00 -6.32
N PRO A 345 4.55 19.24 -7.64
CA PRO A 345 5.44 20.27 -8.18
C PRO A 345 5.22 21.67 -7.61
N ASN A 346 3.96 22.05 -7.40
CA ASN A 346 3.57 23.36 -6.88
C ASN A 346 3.61 23.46 -5.35
N PHE A 347 3.96 22.40 -4.63
CA PHE A 347 3.88 22.41 -3.17
C PHE A 347 4.89 23.39 -2.53
N PRO A 348 4.43 24.27 -1.62
CA PRO A 348 5.30 25.25 -0.98
C PRO A 348 6.13 24.61 0.15
N LEU A 349 7.27 24.00 -0.17
CA LEU A 349 8.14 23.30 0.80
C LEU A 349 8.51 24.11 2.06
N GLY A 350 8.51 25.45 1.96
CA GLY A 350 8.76 26.35 3.10
C GLY A 350 7.69 26.31 4.20
N SER A 351 6.52 25.70 3.96
CA SER A 351 5.46 25.55 4.96
C SER A 351 5.62 24.33 5.86
N VAL A 352 6.59 23.44 5.59
CA VAL A 352 6.79 22.19 6.35
C VAL A 352 7.65 22.47 7.58
N HIS A 353 7.24 21.94 8.73
CA HIS A 353 8.00 21.96 9.98
C HIS A 353 8.47 20.54 10.33
N GLN A 354 9.65 20.42 10.96
CA GLN A 354 10.27 19.12 11.27
C GLN A 354 9.33 18.17 12.02
N ILE A 355 8.63 18.68 13.03
CA ILE A 355 7.74 17.91 13.91
C ILE A 355 6.58 17.24 13.15
N GLU A 356 6.24 17.76 11.97
CA GLU A 356 5.12 17.29 11.15
C GLU A 356 5.45 16.02 10.37
N ILE A 357 6.75 15.71 10.20
CA ILE A 357 7.22 14.61 9.36
C ILE A 357 7.97 13.53 10.15
N THR A 358 8.26 13.71 11.44
CA THR A 358 9.15 12.82 12.20
C THR A 358 8.62 11.40 12.44
N ASN A 359 7.31 11.18 12.28
CA ASN A 359 6.67 9.92 12.68
C ASN A 359 6.59 8.88 11.55
N ASP A 360 7.10 9.21 10.36
CA ASP A 360 7.02 8.34 9.19
C ASP A 360 8.28 8.42 8.32
N ASP A 361 9.08 7.34 8.34
CA ASP A 361 10.35 7.25 7.62
C ASP A 361 10.21 7.52 6.10
N HIS A 362 9.08 7.12 5.51
CA HIS A 362 8.86 7.35 4.08
C HIS A 362 8.50 8.80 3.77
N LEU A 363 7.79 9.51 4.66
CA LEU A 363 7.51 10.93 4.50
C LEU A 363 8.80 11.73 4.62
N ILE A 364 9.65 11.42 5.60
CA ILE A 364 10.99 12.01 5.74
C ILE A 364 11.80 11.78 4.47
N ARG A 365 11.86 10.53 3.98
CA ARG A 365 12.59 10.18 2.76
C ARG A 365 12.05 10.96 1.55
N SER A 366 10.73 11.00 1.39
CA SER A 366 10.08 11.72 0.28
C SER A 366 10.37 13.22 0.32
N PHE A 367 10.34 13.83 1.51
CA PHE A 367 10.68 15.23 1.69
C PHE A 367 12.14 15.52 1.34
N ASN A 368 13.06 14.73 1.85
CA ASN A 368 14.49 14.89 1.57
C ASN A 368 14.82 14.72 0.08
N GLU A 369 14.24 13.70 -0.57
CA GLU A 369 14.39 13.47 -2.01
C GLU A 369 13.90 14.67 -2.84
N VAL A 370 12.75 15.25 -2.46
CA VAL A 370 12.18 16.42 -3.16
C VAL A 370 13.03 17.67 -2.89
N CYS A 371 13.44 17.91 -1.65
CA CYS A 371 14.31 19.03 -1.27
C CYS A 371 15.63 19.01 -2.06
N GLN A 372 16.28 17.85 -2.13
CA GLN A 372 17.51 17.68 -2.91
C GLN A 372 17.30 18.02 -4.38
N LYS A 373 16.20 17.54 -4.99
CA LYS A 373 15.90 17.77 -6.40
C LYS A 373 15.52 19.20 -6.73
N ARG A 374 14.77 19.86 -5.83
CA ARG A 374 14.39 21.28 -5.98
C ARG A 374 15.46 22.25 -5.47
N GLN A 375 16.61 21.74 -5.01
CA GLN A 375 17.69 22.51 -4.39
C GLN A 375 17.19 23.40 -3.23
N PHE A 376 16.18 22.90 -2.50
CA PHE A 376 15.60 23.58 -1.36
C PHE A 376 16.33 23.15 -0.08
N ILE A 377 16.75 24.13 0.72
CA ILE A 377 17.36 23.90 2.02
C ILE A 377 16.29 24.18 3.09
N PRO A 378 15.80 23.16 3.82
CA PRO A 378 14.84 23.37 4.89
C PRO A 378 15.44 24.19 6.03
N ASN A 379 14.64 25.09 6.60
CA ASN A 379 15.05 26.00 7.67
C ASN A 379 15.07 25.36 9.08
N PHE A 380 15.00 24.05 9.17
CA PHE A 380 15.17 23.29 10.40
C PHE A 380 16.38 22.37 10.24
N SER A 381 17.19 22.27 11.30
CA SER A 381 18.36 21.41 11.29
C SER A 381 17.91 19.95 11.19
N LEU A 382 17.81 19.42 9.98
CA LEU A 382 17.85 17.99 9.72
C LEU A 382 19.28 17.54 10.02
N SER A 383 19.64 17.51 11.31
CA SER A 383 20.80 16.74 11.72
C SER A 383 20.44 15.28 11.46
N VAL A 384 20.85 14.76 10.31
CA VAL A 384 21.18 13.35 10.19
C VAL A 384 22.33 13.14 11.17
N LYS A 385 22.04 12.62 12.35
CA LYS A 385 23.03 12.09 13.28
C LYS A 385 22.84 10.61 13.40
#